data_AF-A0A3A9FEI0-F1
#
_entry.id   AF-A0A3A9FEI0-F1
#
_cell.length_a   1.000
_cell.length_b   1.000
_cell.length_c   1.000
_cell.angle_alpha   90.00
_cell.angle_beta   90.00
_cell.angle_gamma   90.00
#
_symmetry.space_group_name_H-M   'P 1'
#
loop_
_entity.id
_entity.type
_entity.pdbx_description
1 polymer ?
#
loop_
_entity_poly.entity_id
_entity_poly.type
_entity_poly.pdbx_seq_one_letter_code
_entity_poly.pdbx_strand_id
1 'polypeptide(L)'
;MNGFKRVTLLFLWGAIGVVAIGPDSVYGTTTTEKIQQAEEEKEQTQNQLDQTQGQIDSMKGVKKNLEGYLGELNKELAQVGNNLDVLNNKVEEKKKEIEETQKKLEEVKRQVEEHYELMKLRIRHMYENGADFSYISALTEANTFTDYLSRAVYAQRFSEYDQKMLEKLKNLKSEVTKKEILLKEEEKELLNIQENVEKEHKKLGNLVKDTSTNISLYSSEISSAEARALQYEEEVRKKEEDIAALRVQLEKEREIARRAAMNRKKEVSELNIQASDRDLLAALIECEAGGESYEGKIAVGAVVMNRARSSEFPDSISGVIYQNRQFTPVASGRFAIVLARGASSSCYQAADEALSGVSNVGDCLFFRTVIPEIQGIIIGGHVFY
;
A
#
# COMPACT_ATOMS: atom_id res chain seq x y z
N MET A 1 3.81 27.96 -21.22
CA MET A 1 2.70 27.82 -20.26
C MET A 1 2.97 26.63 -19.35
N ASN A 2 3.18 26.95 -18.08
CA ASN A 2 3.29 26.16 -16.85
C ASN A 2 2.85 24.69 -16.87
N GLY A 3 3.66 23.81 -16.24
CA GLY A 3 3.13 22.54 -15.73
C GLY A 3 4.10 21.40 -15.47
N PHE A 4 5.24 21.61 -14.80
CA PHE A 4 6.01 20.49 -14.23
C PHE A 4 6.14 20.69 -12.71
N LYS A 5 5.23 20.06 -11.95
CA LYS A 5 5.34 19.95 -10.49
C LYS A 5 6.29 18.80 -10.17
N ARG A 6 7.51 19.15 -9.76
CA ARG A 6 8.45 18.22 -9.10
C ARG A 6 7.93 17.92 -7.70
N VAL A 7 7.64 16.66 -7.41
CA VAL A 7 7.39 16.15 -6.05
C VAL A 7 8.77 15.82 -5.46
N THR A 8 9.32 16.73 -4.67
CA THR A 8 10.56 16.51 -3.92
C THR A 8 10.22 16.10 -2.50
N LEU A 9 10.72 14.91 -2.14
CA LEU A 9 10.68 14.28 -0.82
C LEU A 9 11.12 15.25 0.29
N LEU A 10 10.26 15.41 1.30
CA LEU A 10 10.59 15.98 2.60
C LEU A 10 11.37 14.95 3.43
N PHE A 11 12.70 15.02 3.40
CA PHE A 11 13.55 14.43 4.44
C PHE A 11 13.53 15.37 5.65
N LEU A 12 12.69 15.05 6.64
CA LEU A 12 12.74 15.70 7.94
C LEU A 12 13.89 15.07 8.74
N TRP A 13 15.01 15.79 8.83
CA TRP A 13 16.07 15.50 9.80
C TRP A 13 15.58 15.89 11.19
N GLY A 14 15.17 14.88 11.97
CA GLY A 14 14.92 15.02 13.40
C GLY A 14 16.24 15.00 14.16
N ALA A 15 16.74 16.18 14.53
CA ALA A 15 17.81 16.32 15.50
C ALA A 15 17.27 15.93 16.89
N ILE A 16 17.66 14.75 17.38
CA ILE A 16 17.43 14.35 18.78
C ILE A 16 18.63 14.83 19.59
N GLY A 17 18.36 15.77 20.50
CA GLY A 17 19.32 16.31 21.44
C GLY A 17 19.88 15.25 22.37
N VAL A 18 21.18 15.36 22.62
CA VAL A 18 21.90 14.65 23.67
C VAL A 18 21.29 15.02 25.02
N VAL A 19 20.54 14.09 25.63
CA VAL A 19 20.13 14.16 27.04
C VAL A 19 21.15 13.38 27.86
N ALA A 20 21.61 14.00 28.93
CA ALA A 20 22.62 13.51 29.85
C ALA A 20 22.26 12.15 30.46
N ILE A 21 23.20 11.20 30.39
CA ILE A 21 23.11 9.88 31.00
C ILE A 21 23.32 10.04 32.52
N GLY A 22 22.22 10.00 33.28
CA GLY A 22 22.25 9.54 34.67
C GLY A 22 22.31 8.01 34.71
N PRO A 23 22.64 7.39 35.86
CA PRO A 23 22.68 5.93 35.96
C PRO A 23 21.26 5.38 35.92
N ASP A 24 20.78 5.04 34.72
CA ASP A 24 19.53 4.30 34.59
C ASP A 24 19.72 2.89 35.18
N SER A 25 18.95 2.63 36.23
CA SER A 25 18.65 1.27 36.66
C SER A 25 18.06 0.52 35.46
N VAL A 26 18.78 -0.49 34.98
CA VAL A 26 18.30 -1.43 33.97
C VAL A 26 17.09 -2.17 34.55
N TYR A 27 15.90 -1.63 34.36
CA TYR A 27 14.65 -2.38 34.49
C TYR A 27 14.62 -3.37 33.34
N GLY A 28 14.91 -4.64 33.63
CA GLY A 28 14.70 -5.71 32.66
C GLY A 28 13.22 -5.76 32.31
N THR A 29 12.88 -5.58 31.03
CA THR A 29 11.50 -5.62 30.56
C THR A 29 10.85 -6.95 30.91
N THR A 30 9.65 -6.89 31.47
CA THR A 30 8.93 -8.09 31.88
C THR A 30 8.50 -8.91 30.67
N THR A 31 8.37 -10.23 30.80
CA THR A 31 7.91 -11.11 29.71
C THR A 31 6.56 -10.65 29.13
N THR A 32 5.71 -10.02 29.95
CA THR A 32 4.45 -9.39 29.54
C THR A 32 4.66 -8.18 28.62
N GLU A 33 5.58 -7.28 28.95
CA GLU A 33 5.91 -6.10 28.12
C GLU A 33 6.47 -6.52 26.75
N LYS A 34 7.30 -7.57 26.72
CA LYS A 34 7.83 -8.12 25.46
C LYS A 34 6.74 -8.70 24.55
N ILE A 35 5.74 -9.37 25.13
CA ILE A 35 4.58 -9.86 24.38
C ILE A 35 3.78 -8.68 23.81
N GLN A 36 3.52 -7.65 24.62
CA GLN A 36 2.79 -6.47 24.16
C GLN A 36 3.51 -5.75 23.03
N GLN A 37 4.83 -5.52 23.15
CA GLN A 37 5.64 -4.90 22.10
C GLN A 37 5.62 -5.73 20.81
N ALA A 38 5.78 -7.05 20.91
CA ALA A 38 5.73 -7.92 19.74
C ALA A 38 4.34 -7.95 19.08
N GLU A 39 3.25 -7.88 19.86
CA GLU A 39 1.88 -7.77 19.35
C GLU A 39 1.65 -6.44 18.62
N GLU A 40 2.12 -5.33 19.18
CA GLU A 40 2.04 -4.00 18.56
C GLU A 40 2.84 -3.96 17.23
N GLU A 41 4.06 -4.48 17.21
CA GLU A 41 4.87 -4.59 15.99
C GLU A 41 4.23 -5.50 14.94
N LYS A 42 3.60 -6.61 15.37
CA LYS A 42 2.86 -7.50 14.48
C LYS A 42 1.69 -6.77 13.84
N GLU A 43 0.89 -6.05 14.64
CA GLU A 43 -0.25 -5.28 14.16
C GLU A 43 0.18 -4.21 13.15
N GLN A 44 1.30 -3.51 13.41
CA GLN A 44 1.86 -2.55 12.47
C GLN A 44 2.26 -3.20 11.13
N THR A 45 2.96 -4.34 11.16
CA THR A 45 3.33 -5.06 9.94
C THR A 45 2.10 -5.61 9.21
N GLN A 46 1.09 -6.09 9.94
CA GLN A 46 -0.18 -6.54 9.34
C GLN A 46 -0.91 -5.39 8.64
N ASN A 47 -0.98 -4.21 9.26
CA ASN A 47 -1.56 -3.03 8.65
C ASN A 47 -0.81 -2.61 7.37
N GLN A 48 0.52 -2.71 7.36
CA GLN A 48 1.34 -2.45 6.16
C GLN A 48 1.08 -3.48 5.05
N LEU A 49 0.90 -4.76 5.40
CA LEU A 49 0.53 -5.81 4.47
C LEU A 49 -0.83 -5.53 3.85
N ASP A 50 -1.85 -5.24 4.65
CA ASP A 50 -3.22 -4.96 4.18
C ASP A 50 -3.24 -3.73 3.26
N GLN A 51 -2.52 -2.66 3.62
CA GLN A 51 -2.35 -1.48 2.76
C GLN A 51 -1.68 -1.82 1.43
N THR A 52 -0.61 -2.63 1.47
CA THR A 52 0.13 -3.04 0.28
C THR A 52 -0.76 -3.90 -0.63
N GLN A 53 -1.54 -4.82 -0.07
CA GLN A 53 -2.48 -5.65 -0.81
C GLN A 53 -3.58 -4.82 -1.46
N GLY A 54 -4.14 -3.84 -0.74
CA GLY A 54 -5.11 -2.89 -1.31
C GLY A 54 -4.52 -2.06 -2.47
N GLN A 55 -3.25 -1.66 -2.38
CA GLN A 55 -2.55 -0.99 -3.48
C GLN A 55 -2.37 -1.92 -4.68
N ILE A 56 -1.98 -3.18 -4.46
CA ILE A 56 -1.84 -4.19 -5.53
C ILE A 56 -3.16 -4.37 -6.27
N ASP A 57 -4.27 -4.51 -5.56
CA ASP A 57 -5.58 -4.73 -6.17
C ASP A 57 -6.04 -3.52 -6.99
N SER A 58 -5.81 -2.31 -6.45
CA SER A 58 -6.06 -1.05 -7.18
C SER A 58 -5.23 -0.97 -8.47
N MET A 59 -3.91 -1.23 -8.38
CA MET A 59 -3.02 -1.23 -9.54
C MET A 59 -3.42 -2.29 -10.58
N LYS A 60 -3.81 -3.50 -10.16
CA LYS A 60 -4.32 -4.54 -11.05
C LYS A 60 -5.60 -4.11 -11.76
N GLY A 61 -6.51 -3.44 -11.04
CA GLY A 61 -7.72 -2.85 -11.62
C GLY A 61 -7.41 -1.80 -12.69
N VAL A 62 -6.52 -0.85 -12.39
CA VAL A 62 -6.07 0.17 -13.34
C VAL A 62 -5.39 -0.45 -14.55
N LYS A 63 -4.48 -1.41 -14.34
CA LYS A 63 -3.79 -2.14 -15.43
C LYS A 63 -4.79 -2.81 -16.36
N LYS A 64 -5.79 -3.51 -15.83
CA LYS A 64 -6.84 -4.18 -16.61
C LYS A 64 -7.65 -3.17 -17.46
N ASN A 65 -7.99 -2.02 -16.89
CA ASN A 65 -8.68 -0.97 -17.63
C ASN A 65 -7.81 -0.41 -18.78
N LEU A 66 -6.51 -0.22 -18.54
CA LEU A 66 -5.56 0.21 -19.56
C LEU A 66 -5.40 -0.84 -20.67
N GLU A 67 -5.38 -2.13 -20.34
CA GLU A 67 -5.34 -3.22 -21.33
C GLU A 67 -6.60 -3.22 -22.21
N GLY A 68 -7.78 -2.99 -21.61
CA GLY A 68 -9.03 -2.81 -22.36
C GLY A 68 -8.97 -1.59 -23.28
N TYR A 69 -8.53 -0.45 -22.76
CA TYR A 69 -8.36 0.77 -23.55
C TYR A 69 -7.35 0.60 -24.70
N LEU A 70 -6.22 -0.07 -24.45
CA LEU A 70 -5.22 -0.41 -25.48
C LEU A 70 -5.85 -1.28 -26.58
N GLY A 71 -6.71 -2.21 -26.21
CA GLY A 71 -7.47 -3.02 -27.16
C GLY A 71 -8.33 -2.19 -28.09
N GLU A 72 -9.06 -1.21 -27.56
CA GLU A 72 -9.87 -0.28 -28.37
C GLU A 72 -9.00 0.64 -29.24
N LEU A 73 -7.92 1.21 -28.70
CA LEU A 73 -6.98 2.03 -29.47
C LEU A 73 -6.37 1.27 -30.64
N ASN A 74 -6.02 -0.01 -30.45
CA ASN A 74 -5.49 -0.85 -31.54
C ASN A 74 -6.52 -1.12 -32.64
N LYS A 75 -7.81 -1.30 -32.28
CA LYS A 75 -8.89 -1.43 -33.27
C LYS A 75 -9.08 -0.15 -34.07
N GLU A 76 -9.12 0.99 -33.38
CA GLU A 76 -9.19 2.30 -34.02
C GLU A 76 -7.98 2.52 -34.94
N LEU A 77 -6.77 2.15 -34.50
CA LEU A 77 -5.54 2.32 -35.27
C LEU A 77 -5.58 1.51 -36.56
N ALA A 78 -6.03 0.25 -36.47
CA ALA A 78 -6.21 -0.61 -37.64
C ALA A 78 -7.27 -0.04 -38.60
N GLN A 79 -8.39 0.46 -38.08
CA GLN A 79 -9.44 1.06 -38.91
C GLN A 79 -8.95 2.33 -39.62
N VAL A 80 -8.26 3.21 -38.91
CA VAL A 80 -7.68 4.43 -39.49
C VAL A 80 -6.60 4.08 -40.51
N GLY A 81 -5.76 3.07 -40.24
CA GLY A 81 -4.77 2.54 -41.19
C GLY A 81 -5.42 2.05 -42.48
N ASN A 82 -6.47 1.23 -42.39
CA ASN A 82 -7.22 0.78 -43.57
C ASN A 82 -7.84 1.94 -44.36
N ASN A 83 -8.39 2.95 -43.68
CA ASN A 83 -8.93 4.13 -44.32
C ASN A 83 -7.83 4.93 -45.07
N LEU A 84 -6.63 5.00 -44.51
CA LEU A 84 -5.49 5.65 -45.13
C LEU A 84 -5.06 4.90 -46.41
N ASP A 85 -5.03 3.56 -46.38
CA ASP A 85 -4.71 2.75 -47.56
C ASP A 85 -5.74 2.94 -48.69
N VAL A 86 -7.04 2.94 -48.34
CA VAL A 86 -8.12 3.23 -49.31
C VAL A 86 -7.96 4.62 -49.90
N LEU A 87 -7.61 5.61 -49.09
CA LEU A 87 -7.46 6.99 -49.54
C LEU A 87 -6.23 7.17 -50.44
N ASN A 88 -5.10 6.54 -50.10
CA ASN A 88 -3.89 6.51 -50.93
C ASN A 88 -4.19 5.94 -52.32
N ASN A 89 -4.94 4.83 -52.38
CA ASN A 89 -5.34 4.23 -53.67
C ASN A 89 -6.21 5.18 -54.49
N LYS A 90 -7.20 5.85 -53.87
CA LYS A 90 -8.05 6.84 -54.55
C LYS A 90 -7.26 8.03 -55.09
N VAL A 91 -6.27 8.51 -54.34
CA VAL A 91 -5.38 9.60 -54.78
C VAL A 91 -4.57 9.16 -56.00
N GLU A 92 -4.01 7.96 -55.99
CA GLU A 92 -3.24 7.43 -57.12
C GLU A 92 -4.10 7.17 -58.37
N GLU A 93 -5.33 6.68 -58.21
CA GLU A 93 -6.30 6.59 -59.31
C GLU A 93 -6.63 7.97 -59.88
N LYS A 94 -6.89 8.96 -59.03
CA LYS A 94 -7.21 10.33 -59.45
C LYS A 94 -6.06 11.00 -60.19
N LYS A 95 -4.80 10.80 -59.74
CA LYS A 95 -3.60 11.27 -60.44
C LYS A 95 -3.48 10.71 -61.85
N LYS A 96 -3.76 9.40 -62.03
CA LYS A 96 -3.76 8.78 -63.37
C LYS A 96 -4.85 9.37 -64.26
N GLU A 97 -6.06 9.58 -63.73
CA GLU A 97 -7.15 10.23 -64.48
C GLU A 97 -6.78 11.65 -64.92
N ILE A 98 -6.07 12.40 -64.07
CA ILE A 98 -5.56 13.75 -64.39
C ILE A 98 -4.52 13.67 -65.50
N GLU A 99 -3.54 12.77 -65.41
CA GLU A 99 -2.49 12.61 -66.43
C GLU A 99 -3.09 12.26 -67.80
N GLU A 100 -4.05 11.32 -67.84
CA GLU A 100 -4.76 10.97 -69.07
C GLU A 100 -5.58 12.14 -69.63
N THR A 101 -6.24 12.90 -68.76
CA THR A 101 -7.05 14.07 -69.16
C THR A 101 -6.15 15.19 -69.71
N GLN A 102 -4.96 15.40 -69.13
CA GLN A 102 -3.96 16.33 -69.63
C GLN A 102 -3.43 15.94 -71.01
N LYS A 103 -3.14 14.64 -71.23
CA LYS A 103 -2.76 14.14 -72.56
C LYS A 103 -3.84 14.40 -73.60
N LYS A 104 -5.12 14.15 -73.26
CA LYS A 104 -6.26 14.46 -74.13
C LYS A 104 -6.37 15.96 -74.40
N LEU A 105 -6.13 16.81 -73.41
CA LEU A 105 -6.16 18.26 -73.58
C LEU A 105 -5.08 18.74 -74.56
N GLU A 106 -3.86 18.22 -74.47
CA GLU A 106 -2.77 18.55 -75.41
C GLU A 106 -3.07 18.08 -76.83
N GLU A 107 -3.69 16.91 -76.99
CA GLU A 107 -4.16 16.43 -78.30
C GLU A 107 -5.25 17.35 -78.88
N VAL A 108 -6.25 17.72 -78.08
CA VAL A 108 -7.31 18.65 -78.51
C VAL A 108 -6.74 20.03 -78.85
N LYS A 109 -5.75 20.52 -78.11
CA LYS A 109 -5.05 21.77 -78.44
C LYS A 109 -4.34 21.67 -79.79
N ARG A 110 -3.65 20.56 -80.07
CA ARG A 110 -2.98 20.35 -81.36
C ARG A 110 -3.98 20.32 -82.52
N GLN A 111 -5.09 19.60 -82.36
CA GLN A 111 -6.17 19.55 -83.36
C GLN A 111 -6.76 20.93 -83.63
N VAL A 112 -6.99 21.74 -82.58
CA VAL A 112 -7.45 23.12 -82.74
C VAL A 112 -6.46 23.95 -83.54
N GLU A 113 -5.16 23.84 -83.27
CA GLU A 113 -4.12 24.58 -84.01
C GLU A 113 -4.05 24.13 -85.48
N GLU A 114 -4.06 22.82 -85.72
CA GLU A 114 -4.07 22.25 -87.08
C GLU A 114 -5.29 22.73 -87.88
N HIS A 115 -6.49 22.64 -87.29
CA HIS A 115 -7.71 23.13 -87.91
C HIS A 115 -7.69 24.64 -88.14
N TYR A 116 -7.05 25.41 -87.26
CA TYR A 116 -6.87 26.85 -87.43
C TYR A 116 -5.93 27.17 -88.59
N GLU A 117 -4.80 26.47 -88.72
CA GLU A 117 -3.88 26.60 -89.87
C GLU A 117 -4.55 26.21 -91.19
N LEU A 118 -5.27 25.09 -91.22
CA LEU A 118 -6.03 24.66 -92.40
C LEU A 118 -7.09 25.71 -92.79
N MET A 119 -7.76 26.30 -91.82
CA MET A 119 -8.74 27.34 -92.07
C MET A 119 -8.07 28.63 -92.58
N LYS A 120 -6.89 29.01 -92.08
CA LYS A 120 -6.11 30.13 -92.63
C LYS A 120 -5.69 29.86 -94.07
N LEU A 121 -5.19 28.66 -94.38
CA LEU A 121 -4.84 28.27 -95.75
C LEU A 121 -6.06 28.29 -96.68
N ARG A 122 -7.21 27.80 -96.21
CA ARG A 122 -8.45 27.84 -96.98
C ARG A 122 -8.93 29.26 -97.24
N ILE A 123 -8.93 30.13 -96.22
CA ILE A 123 -9.29 31.54 -96.37
C ILE A 123 -8.34 32.24 -97.33
N ARG A 124 -7.03 31.98 -97.22
CA ARG A 124 -6.01 32.49 -98.14
C ARG A 124 -6.28 32.03 -99.58
N HIS A 125 -6.50 30.74 -99.79
CA HIS A 125 -6.84 30.19 -101.11
C HIS A 125 -8.12 30.81 -101.69
N MET A 126 -9.15 30.99 -100.87
CA MET A 126 -10.39 31.67 -101.28
C MET A 126 -10.16 33.14 -101.68
N TYR A 127 -9.21 33.82 -101.05
CA TYR A 127 -8.88 35.22 -101.32
C TYR A 127 -7.95 35.40 -102.53
N GLU A 128 -6.88 34.60 -102.61
CA GLU A 128 -5.86 34.67 -103.67
C GLU A 128 -6.39 34.20 -105.03
N ASN A 129 -7.24 33.17 -105.04
CA ASN A 129 -7.89 32.65 -106.24
C ASN A 129 -9.26 33.31 -106.48
N GLY A 130 -9.36 34.60 -106.12
CA GLY A 130 -10.57 35.40 -105.86
C GLY A 130 -11.59 35.61 -106.99
N ALA A 131 -11.66 34.74 -107.99
CA ALA A 131 -12.72 34.70 -109.00
C ALA A 131 -13.28 33.27 -109.22
N ASP A 132 -12.47 32.21 -109.11
CA ASP A 132 -12.96 30.85 -109.42
C ASP A 132 -13.44 30.07 -108.17
N PHE A 133 -13.06 30.49 -106.95
CA PHE A 133 -13.24 29.68 -105.72
C PHE A 133 -13.89 30.39 -104.53
N SER A 134 -14.34 31.65 -104.66
CA SER A 134 -15.19 32.27 -103.64
C SER A 134 -16.62 31.73 -103.78
N TYR A 135 -17.31 31.45 -102.67
CA TYR A 135 -18.70 30.94 -102.74
C TYR A 135 -19.61 31.86 -103.57
N ILE A 136 -19.34 33.16 -103.57
CA ILE A 136 -20.09 34.15 -104.35
C ILE A 136 -19.69 34.10 -105.83
N SER A 137 -18.42 33.86 -106.14
CA SER A 137 -17.91 33.89 -107.51
C SER A 137 -18.24 32.60 -108.28
N ALA A 138 -18.17 31.45 -107.59
CA ALA A 138 -18.65 30.17 -108.11
C ALA A 138 -20.16 30.20 -108.44
N LEU A 139 -20.94 31.07 -107.78
CA LEU A 139 -22.35 31.31 -108.09
C LEU A 139 -22.55 32.22 -109.29
N THR A 140 -21.68 33.22 -109.51
CA THR A 140 -21.82 34.16 -110.63
C THR A 140 -21.31 33.62 -111.97
N GLU A 141 -20.48 32.57 -111.98
CA GLU A 141 -19.94 31.91 -113.18
C GLU A 141 -20.78 30.75 -113.72
N ALA A 142 -21.93 30.47 -113.09
CA ALA A 142 -22.77 29.35 -113.50
C ALA A 142 -23.37 29.55 -114.90
N ASN A 143 -23.14 28.59 -115.81
CA ASN A 143 -23.62 28.66 -117.19
C ASN A 143 -25.12 28.28 -117.34
N THR A 144 -25.69 27.60 -116.34
CA THR A 144 -27.11 27.18 -116.31
C THR A 144 -27.70 27.30 -114.90
N PHE A 145 -29.03 27.43 -114.81
CA PHE A 145 -29.74 27.49 -113.52
C PHE A 145 -29.54 26.24 -112.66
N THR A 146 -29.42 25.06 -113.28
CA THR A 146 -29.13 23.79 -112.57
C THR A 146 -27.70 23.75 -112.01
N ASP A 147 -26.72 24.30 -112.73
CA ASP A 147 -25.34 24.44 -112.27
C ASP A 147 -25.25 25.44 -111.10
N TYR A 148 -25.94 26.58 -111.20
CA TYR A 148 -26.06 27.56 -110.12
C TYR A 148 -26.58 26.94 -108.82
N LEU A 149 -27.71 26.22 -108.89
CA LEU A 149 -28.34 25.60 -107.73
C LEU A 149 -27.44 24.53 -107.11
N SER A 150 -26.77 23.73 -107.93
CA SER A 150 -25.83 22.70 -107.46
C SER A 150 -24.66 23.34 -106.69
N ARG A 151 -24.06 24.40 -107.24
CA ARG A 151 -22.96 25.14 -106.62
C ARG A 151 -23.37 25.84 -105.33
N ALA A 152 -24.57 26.40 -105.27
CA ALA A 152 -25.14 26.98 -104.05
C ALA A 152 -25.27 25.94 -102.93
N VAL A 153 -25.79 24.76 -103.25
CA VAL A 153 -25.92 23.66 -102.30
C VAL A 153 -24.56 23.15 -101.83
N TYR A 154 -23.55 23.08 -102.71
CA TYR A 154 -22.18 22.72 -102.31
C TYR A 154 -21.57 23.76 -101.37
N ALA A 155 -21.66 25.04 -101.71
CA ALA A 155 -21.16 26.14 -100.89
C ALA A 155 -21.75 26.12 -99.47
N GLN A 156 -23.08 25.94 -99.37
CA GLN A 156 -23.77 25.82 -98.10
C GLN A 156 -23.26 24.62 -97.27
N ARG A 157 -23.19 23.42 -97.88
CA ARG A 157 -22.73 22.20 -97.19
C ARG A 157 -21.30 22.32 -96.67
N PHE A 158 -20.41 22.96 -97.42
CA PHE A 158 -19.03 23.19 -97.00
C PHE A 158 -18.93 24.17 -95.84
N SER A 159 -19.68 25.28 -95.88
CA SER A 159 -19.74 26.24 -94.77
C SER A 159 -20.33 25.61 -93.50
N GLU A 160 -21.39 24.81 -93.62
CA GLU A 160 -22.00 24.08 -92.51
C GLU A 160 -21.03 23.07 -91.89
N TYR A 161 -20.25 22.36 -92.72
CA TYR A 161 -19.24 21.41 -92.25
C TYR A 161 -18.17 22.11 -91.40
N ASP A 162 -17.64 23.24 -91.85
CA ASP A 162 -16.58 23.96 -91.15
C ASP A 162 -17.06 24.52 -89.81
N GLN A 163 -18.26 25.12 -89.79
CA GLN A 163 -18.88 25.60 -88.55
C GLN A 163 -19.08 24.47 -87.54
N LYS A 164 -19.58 23.32 -88.01
CA LYS A 164 -19.80 22.14 -87.18
C LYS A 164 -18.50 21.58 -86.59
N MET A 165 -17.42 21.54 -87.37
CA MET A 165 -16.12 21.05 -86.88
C MET A 165 -15.52 21.99 -85.84
N LEU A 166 -15.59 23.30 -86.08
CA LEU A 166 -15.09 24.29 -85.12
C LEU A 166 -15.89 24.27 -83.81
N GLU A 167 -17.21 24.14 -83.89
CA GLU A 167 -18.08 24.02 -82.72
C GLU A 167 -17.78 22.74 -81.93
N LYS A 168 -17.62 21.60 -82.61
CA LYS A 168 -17.24 20.33 -81.99
C LYS A 168 -15.93 20.44 -81.21
N LEU A 169 -14.90 21.06 -81.79
CA LEU A 169 -13.60 21.24 -81.13
C LEU A 169 -13.69 22.21 -79.95
N LYS A 170 -14.43 23.31 -80.10
CA LYS A 170 -14.67 24.27 -79.01
C LYS A 170 -15.34 23.60 -77.81
N ASN A 171 -16.36 22.78 -78.07
CA ASN A 171 -17.09 22.04 -77.04
C ASN A 171 -16.19 21.00 -76.38
N LEU A 172 -15.45 20.20 -77.16
CA LEU A 172 -14.52 19.20 -76.64
C LEU A 172 -13.42 19.83 -75.77
N LYS A 173 -12.84 20.96 -76.20
CA LYS A 173 -11.86 21.72 -75.40
C LYS A 173 -12.48 22.19 -74.09
N SER A 174 -13.70 22.72 -74.12
CA SER A 174 -14.40 23.17 -72.92
C SER A 174 -14.67 22.02 -71.95
N GLU A 175 -15.14 20.88 -72.45
CA GLU A 175 -15.44 19.69 -71.63
C GLU A 175 -14.18 19.11 -70.97
N VAL A 176 -13.10 18.93 -71.73
CA VAL A 176 -11.83 18.42 -71.19
C VAL A 176 -11.23 19.38 -70.16
N THR A 177 -11.25 20.69 -70.42
CA THR A 177 -10.76 21.71 -69.46
C THR A 177 -11.58 21.69 -68.16
N LYS A 178 -12.92 21.63 -68.26
CA LYS A 178 -13.78 21.52 -67.07
C LYS A 178 -13.49 20.24 -66.28
N LYS A 179 -13.32 19.11 -66.98
CA LYS A 179 -12.97 17.84 -66.34
C LYS A 179 -11.61 17.90 -65.64
N GLU A 180 -10.60 18.51 -66.24
CA GLU A 180 -9.29 18.67 -65.61
C GLU A 180 -9.37 19.50 -64.31
N ILE A 181 -10.10 20.62 -64.34
CA ILE A 181 -10.29 21.46 -63.15
C ILE A 181 -10.98 20.67 -62.04
N LEU A 182 -12.08 19.97 -62.36
CA LEU A 182 -12.83 19.17 -61.40
C LEU A 182 -11.95 18.08 -60.76
N LEU A 183 -11.19 17.33 -61.57
CA LEU A 183 -10.32 16.26 -61.06
C LEU A 183 -9.21 16.81 -60.15
N LYS A 184 -8.65 17.98 -60.46
CA LYS A 184 -7.64 18.66 -59.62
C LYS A 184 -8.23 19.14 -58.29
N GLU A 185 -9.46 19.63 -58.29
CA GLU A 185 -10.18 19.99 -57.07
C GLU A 185 -10.44 18.76 -56.20
N GLU A 186 -10.95 17.68 -56.78
CA GLU A 186 -11.17 16.39 -56.10
C GLU A 186 -9.86 15.82 -55.53
N GLU A 187 -8.75 15.84 -56.28
CA GLU A 187 -7.43 15.39 -55.80
C GLU A 187 -6.98 16.20 -54.58
N LYS A 188 -7.12 17.53 -54.64
CA LYS A 188 -6.74 18.42 -53.53
C LYS A 188 -7.56 18.14 -52.28
N GLU A 189 -8.86 17.89 -52.42
CA GLU A 189 -9.72 17.51 -51.29
C GLU A 189 -9.28 16.17 -50.67
N LEU A 190 -9.00 15.17 -51.51
CA LEU A 190 -8.52 13.86 -51.04
C LEU A 190 -7.17 13.97 -50.31
N LEU A 191 -6.23 14.77 -50.83
CA LEU A 191 -4.93 15.01 -50.18
C LEU A 191 -5.09 15.69 -48.81
N ASN A 192 -6.00 16.64 -48.67
CA ASN A 192 -6.28 17.28 -47.38
C ASN A 192 -6.89 16.29 -46.38
N ILE A 193 -7.83 15.46 -46.82
CA ILE A 193 -8.37 14.38 -45.97
C ILE A 193 -7.25 13.41 -45.57
N GLN A 194 -6.34 13.07 -46.49
CA GLN A 194 -5.23 12.16 -46.25
C GLN A 194 -4.30 12.69 -45.17
N GLU A 195 -3.90 13.95 -45.28
CA GLU A 195 -3.05 14.60 -44.29
C GLU A 195 -3.70 14.60 -42.89
N ASN A 196 -5.00 14.85 -42.81
CA ASN A 196 -5.73 14.85 -41.54
C ASN A 196 -5.84 13.44 -40.94
N VAL A 197 -6.16 12.43 -41.76
CA VAL A 197 -6.21 11.03 -41.32
C VAL A 197 -4.83 10.54 -40.87
N GLU A 198 -3.76 10.93 -41.57
CA GLU A 198 -2.39 10.57 -41.20
C GLU A 198 -1.94 11.21 -39.88
N LYS A 199 -2.34 12.46 -39.62
CA LYS A 199 -2.15 13.10 -38.31
C LYS A 199 -2.86 12.34 -37.19
N GLU A 200 -4.11 11.95 -37.40
CA GLU A 200 -4.87 11.15 -36.42
C GLU A 200 -4.24 9.77 -36.21
N HIS A 201 -3.84 9.09 -37.29
CA HIS A 201 -3.13 7.81 -37.23
C HIS A 201 -1.86 7.90 -36.36
N LYS A 202 -1.06 8.96 -36.55
CA LYS A 202 0.16 9.20 -35.77
C LYS A 202 -0.14 9.48 -34.29
N LYS A 203 -1.16 10.29 -33.99
CA LYS A 203 -1.59 10.56 -32.60
C LYS A 203 -1.98 9.26 -31.92
N LEU A 204 -2.79 8.44 -32.59
CA LEU A 204 -3.26 7.17 -32.07
C LEU A 204 -2.10 6.18 -31.84
N GLY A 205 -1.15 6.11 -32.77
CA GLY A 205 0.07 5.32 -32.60
C GLY A 205 0.90 5.74 -31.37
N ASN A 206 0.99 7.04 -31.09
CA ASN A 206 1.64 7.53 -29.88
C ASN A 206 0.86 7.15 -28.61
N LEU A 207 -0.48 7.27 -28.62
CA LEU A 207 -1.31 6.84 -27.49
C LEU A 207 -1.16 5.35 -27.20
N VAL A 208 -1.18 4.50 -28.23
CA VAL A 208 -0.92 3.05 -28.10
C VAL A 208 0.43 2.80 -27.43
N LYS A 209 1.49 3.51 -27.86
CA LYS A 209 2.82 3.39 -27.27
C LYS A 209 2.87 3.82 -25.81
N ASP A 210 2.27 4.96 -25.48
CA ASP A 210 2.24 5.50 -24.11
C ASP A 210 1.44 4.59 -23.18
N THR A 211 0.26 4.12 -23.62
CA THR A 211 -0.56 3.16 -22.88
C THR A 211 0.18 1.84 -22.67
N SER A 212 0.84 1.29 -23.69
CA SER A 212 1.66 0.08 -23.56
C SER A 212 2.81 0.25 -22.57
N THR A 213 3.43 1.43 -22.55
CA THR A 213 4.50 1.77 -21.59
C THR A 213 3.95 1.80 -20.17
N ASN A 214 2.82 2.46 -19.95
CA ASN A 214 2.17 2.52 -18.64
C ASN A 214 1.75 1.14 -18.12
N ILE A 215 1.23 0.25 -18.97
CA ILE A 215 0.92 -1.14 -18.60
C ILE A 215 2.17 -1.87 -18.11
N SER A 216 3.30 -1.66 -18.80
CA SER A 216 4.58 -2.27 -18.43
C SER A 216 5.10 -1.74 -17.09
N LEU A 217 4.98 -0.42 -16.86
CA LEU A 217 5.34 0.21 -15.58
C LEU A 217 4.50 -0.36 -14.43
N TYR A 218 3.17 -0.39 -14.55
CA TYR A 218 2.30 -1.01 -13.55
C TYR A 218 2.64 -2.49 -13.32
N SER A 219 2.98 -3.23 -14.38
CA SER A 219 3.38 -4.63 -14.23
C SER A 219 4.65 -4.77 -13.37
N SER A 220 5.61 -3.86 -13.52
CA SER A 220 6.82 -3.83 -12.70
C SER A 220 6.53 -3.40 -11.26
N GLU A 221 5.69 -2.39 -11.05
CA GLU A 221 5.31 -1.90 -9.72
C GLU A 221 4.51 -2.93 -8.93
N ILE A 222 3.58 -3.64 -9.58
CA ILE A 222 2.83 -4.76 -9.00
C ILE A 222 3.80 -5.85 -8.54
N SER A 223 4.75 -6.25 -9.38
CA SER A 223 5.72 -7.30 -9.02
C SER A 223 6.58 -6.91 -7.81
N SER A 224 7.02 -5.65 -7.75
CA SER A 224 7.75 -5.11 -6.59
C SER A 224 6.89 -5.04 -5.32
N ALA A 225 5.61 -4.67 -5.46
CA ALA A 225 4.67 -4.65 -4.34
C ALA A 225 4.34 -6.06 -3.83
N GLU A 226 4.16 -7.03 -4.72
CA GLU A 226 3.95 -8.45 -4.37
C GLU A 226 5.16 -9.02 -3.62
N ALA A 227 6.38 -8.67 -4.04
CA ALA A 227 7.59 -9.06 -3.32
C ALA A 227 7.66 -8.46 -1.90
N ARG A 228 7.22 -7.21 -1.71
CA ARG A 228 7.14 -6.58 -0.38
C ARG A 228 6.04 -7.20 0.48
N ALA A 229 4.88 -7.52 -0.10
CA ALA A 229 3.80 -8.20 0.61
C ALA A 229 4.27 -9.57 1.15
N LEU A 230 4.99 -10.35 0.34
CA LEU A 230 5.59 -11.62 0.78
C LEU A 230 6.59 -11.45 1.93
N GLN A 231 7.37 -10.36 1.93
CA GLN A 231 8.28 -10.05 3.04
C GLN A 231 7.50 -9.74 4.32
N TYR A 232 6.42 -8.96 4.24
CA TYR A 232 5.58 -8.67 5.39
C TYR A 232 4.84 -9.91 5.91
N GLU A 233 4.35 -10.79 5.04
CA GLU A 233 3.74 -12.06 5.44
C GLU A 233 4.73 -12.94 6.24
N GLU A 234 5.97 -13.04 5.76
CA GLU A 234 7.02 -13.80 6.46
C GLU A 234 7.39 -13.16 7.80
N GLU A 235 7.46 -11.83 7.88
CA GLU A 235 7.70 -11.12 9.14
C GLU A 235 6.56 -11.31 10.15
N VAL A 236 5.31 -11.24 9.70
CA VAL A 236 4.14 -11.51 10.55
C VAL A 236 4.23 -12.93 11.10
N ARG A 237 4.52 -13.92 10.25
CA ARG A 237 4.67 -15.32 10.69
C ARG A 237 5.73 -15.49 11.77
N LYS A 238 6.91 -14.90 11.58
CA LYS A 238 7.98 -14.96 12.59
C LYS A 238 7.57 -14.33 13.92
N LYS A 239 6.92 -13.15 13.87
CA LYS A 239 6.42 -12.49 15.07
C LYS A 239 5.35 -13.33 15.78
N GLU A 240 4.49 -14.04 15.04
CA GLU A 240 3.51 -14.96 15.64
C GLU A 240 4.16 -16.14 16.35
N GLU A 241 5.21 -16.73 15.76
CA GLU A 241 6.01 -17.78 16.38
C GLU A 241 6.70 -17.28 17.67
N ASP A 242 7.31 -16.09 17.63
CA ASP A 242 7.97 -15.47 18.78
C ASP A 242 6.99 -15.13 19.91
N ILE A 243 5.82 -14.55 19.59
CA ILE A 243 4.76 -14.27 20.57
C ILE A 243 4.27 -15.58 21.20
N ALA A 244 4.08 -16.64 20.42
CA ALA A 244 3.68 -17.95 20.94
C ALA A 244 4.73 -18.51 21.91
N ALA A 245 6.02 -18.42 21.57
CA ALA A 245 7.11 -18.84 22.44
C ALA A 245 7.16 -18.03 23.75
N LEU A 246 7.01 -16.70 23.69
CA LEU A 246 6.96 -15.82 24.86
C LEU A 246 5.77 -16.12 25.76
N ARG A 247 4.59 -16.42 25.20
CA ARG A 247 3.40 -16.81 25.97
C ARG A 247 3.61 -18.12 26.72
N VAL A 248 4.29 -19.10 26.11
CA VAL A 248 4.68 -20.35 26.79
C VAL A 248 5.67 -20.09 27.92
N GLN A 249 6.63 -19.18 27.74
CA GLN A 249 7.56 -18.77 28.79
C GLN A 249 6.84 -18.10 29.96
N LEU A 250 5.92 -17.18 29.69
CA LEU A 250 5.14 -16.47 30.70
C LEU A 250 4.31 -17.43 31.57
N GLU A 251 3.69 -18.46 30.97
CA GLU A 251 2.91 -19.43 31.76
C GLU A 251 3.81 -20.29 32.66
N LYS A 252 5.02 -20.66 32.20
CA LYS A 252 6.00 -21.36 33.04
C LYS A 252 6.43 -20.50 34.23
N GLU A 253 6.71 -19.21 34.01
CA GLU A 253 7.06 -18.26 35.07
C GLU A 253 5.92 -18.10 36.09
N ARG A 254 4.67 -17.98 35.62
CA ARG A 254 3.47 -17.91 36.46
C ARG A 254 3.26 -19.17 37.29
N GLU A 255 3.46 -20.35 36.70
CA GLU A 255 3.31 -21.62 37.42
C GLU A 255 4.35 -21.77 38.53
N ILE A 256 5.61 -21.40 38.26
CA ILE A 256 6.68 -21.36 39.28
C ILE A 256 6.29 -20.39 40.41
N ALA A 257 5.80 -19.20 40.06
CA ALA A 257 5.36 -18.21 41.04
C ALA A 257 4.16 -18.68 41.88
N ARG A 258 3.16 -19.34 41.27
CA ARG A 258 2.02 -19.96 41.98
C ARG A 258 2.49 -21.02 42.96
N ARG A 259 3.38 -21.92 42.54
CA ARG A 259 3.95 -22.96 43.43
C ARG A 259 4.71 -22.35 44.59
N ALA A 260 5.54 -21.33 44.34
CA ALA A 260 6.25 -20.61 45.39
C ALA A 260 5.29 -19.91 46.37
N ALA A 261 4.20 -19.31 45.88
CA ALA A 261 3.18 -18.69 46.73
C ALA A 261 2.37 -19.72 47.54
N MET A 262 2.04 -20.88 46.96
CA MET A 262 1.38 -21.97 47.68
C MET A 262 2.27 -22.53 48.80
N ASN A 263 3.56 -22.73 48.55
CA ASN A 263 4.50 -23.18 49.57
C ASN A 263 4.59 -22.17 50.74
N ARG A 264 4.70 -20.87 50.44
CA ARG A 264 4.67 -19.81 51.48
C ARG A 264 3.35 -19.74 52.24
N LYS A 265 2.21 -19.96 51.59
CA LYS A 265 0.89 -19.92 52.24
C LYS A 265 0.65 -21.14 53.12
N LYS A 266 1.23 -22.29 52.77
CA LYS A 266 1.15 -23.51 53.57
C LYS A 266 1.96 -23.41 54.88
N GLU A 267 3.09 -22.70 54.88
CA GLU A 267 3.86 -22.40 56.10
C GLU A 267 3.09 -21.54 57.12
N VAL A 268 2.07 -20.78 56.71
CA VAL A 268 1.35 -19.84 57.59
C VAL A 268 0.06 -20.43 58.19
N SER A 269 -0.52 -21.50 57.62
CA SER A 269 -1.87 -21.96 58.01
C SER A 269 -1.94 -23.31 58.74
N GLU A 270 -0.82 -23.96 59.07
CA GLU A 270 -0.81 -25.29 59.71
C GLU A 270 -0.32 -25.28 61.18
N LEU A 271 -0.46 -24.16 61.91
CA LEU A 271 -0.37 -24.23 63.37
C LEU A 271 -1.70 -24.74 63.93
N ASN A 272 -1.74 -26.04 64.23
CA ASN A 272 -2.85 -26.69 64.94
C ASN A 272 -2.85 -26.27 66.42
N ILE A 273 -3.28 -25.03 66.70
CA ILE A 273 -3.34 -24.46 68.05
C ILE A 273 -4.42 -25.18 68.86
N GLN A 274 -4.02 -26.01 69.81
CA GLN A 274 -4.93 -26.68 70.74
C GLN A 274 -5.22 -25.77 71.95
N ALA A 275 -6.35 -25.97 72.63
CA ALA A 275 -6.67 -25.20 73.84
C ALA A 275 -5.59 -25.31 74.93
N SER A 276 -4.86 -26.42 74.97
CA SER A 276 -3.70 -26.62 75.84
C SER A 276 -2.49 -25.73 75.47
N ASP A 277 -2.37 -25.27 74.23
CA ASP A 277 -1.24 -24.42 73.80
C ASP A 277 -1.34 -23.02 74.38
N ARG A 278 -2.54 -22.54 74.66
CA ARG A 278 -2.76 -21.27 75.37
C ARG A 278 -2.18 -21.30 76.77
N ASP A 279 -2.44 -22.38 77.51
CA ASP A 279 -1.93 -22.55 78.87
C ASP A 279 -0.42 -22.75 78.88
N LEU A 280 0.12 -23.50 77.90
CA LEU A 280 1.56 -23.68 77.73
C LEU A 280 2.27 -22.36 77.40
N LEU A 281 1.73 -21.57 76.47
CA LEU A 281 2.30 -20.28 76.07
C LEU A 281 2.22 -19.26 77.21
N ALA A 282 1.08 -19.16 77.91
CA ALA A 282 0.92 -18.27 79.04
C ALA A 282 1.88 -18.61 80.20
N ALA A 283 2.04 -19.90 80.50
CA ALA A 283 2.99 -20.36 81.52
C ALA A 283 4.44 -20.05 81.13
N LEU A 284 4.79 -20.15 79.84
CA LEU A 284 6.12 -19.80 79.35
C LEU A 284 6.38 -18.30 79.47
N ILE A 285 5.44 -17.48 79.01
CA ILE A 285 5.52 -16.02 79.10
C ILE A 285 5.73 -15.58 80.55
N GLU A 286 5.04 -16.20 81.52
CA GLU A 286 5.26 -15.88 82.93
C GLU A 286 6.64 -16.30 83.44
N CYS A 287 7.15 -17.43 82.95
CA CYS A 287 8.46 -17.91 83.35
C CYS A 287 9.60 -17.02 82.82
N GLU A 288 9.47 -16.53 81.58
CA GLU A 288 10.51 -15.76 80.88
C GLU A 288 10.35 -14.24 81.05
N ALA A 289 9.12 -13.74 81.09
CA ALA A 289 8.79 -12.32 81.09
C ALA A 289 7.76 -11.93 82.17
N GLY A 290 7.54 -12.75 83.20
CA GLY A 290 6.55 -12.49 84.25
C GLY A 290 6.74 -11.14 84.97
N GLY A 291 8.00 -10.72 85.15
CA GLY A 291 8.38 -9.44 85.75
C GLY A 291 8.56 -8.27 84.77
N GLU A 292 8.36 -8.49 83.47
CA GLU A 292 8.52 -7.49 82.41
C GLU A 292 7.21 -6.70 82.18
N SER A 293 7.30 -5.63 81.36
CA SER A 293 6.13 -4.88 80.90
C SER A 293 5.19 -5.76 80.06
N TYR A 294 3.96 -5.29 79.85
CA TYR A 294 2.98 -6.02 79.04
C TYR A 294 3.49 -6.22 77.60
N GLU A 295 4.15 -5.22 77.04
CA GLU A 295 4.79 -5.27 75.72
C GLU A 295 5.91 -6.33 75.68
N GLY A 296 6.68 -6.49 76.76
CA GLY A 296 7.71 -7.53 76.87
C GLY A 296 7.11 -8.94 76.91
N LYS A 297 5.94 -9.09 77.53
CA LYS A 297 5.19 -10.36 77.55
C LYS A 297 4.66 -10.73 76.17
N ILE A 298 4.09 -9.78 75.43
CA ILE A 298 3.67 -9.97 74.04
C ILE A 298 4.86 -10.35 73.16
N ALA A 299 6.00 -9.66 73.32
CA ALA A 299 7.20 -9.89 72.53
C ALA A 299 7.75 -11.32 72.68
N VAL A 300 7.80 -11.86 73.91
CA VAL A 300 8.19 -13.25 74.13
C VAL A 300 7.18 -14.22 73.51
N GLY A 301 5.88 -13.95 73.64
CA GLY A 301 4.83 -14.74 72.98
C GLY A 301 4.98 -14.75 71.45
N ALA A 302 5.25 -13.60 70.85
CA ALA A 302 5.44 -13.44 69.42
C ALA A 302 6.66 -14.22 68.91
N VAL A 303 7.78 -14.24 69.63
CA VAL A 303 8.95 -15.07 69.26
C VAL A 303 8.60 -16.55 69.22
N VAL A 304 7.84 -17.07 70.19
CA VAL A 304 7.41 -18.47 70.19
C VAL A 304 6.54 -18.78 68.97
N MET A 305 5.64 -17.87 68.62
CA MET A 305 4.80 -17.99 67.43
C MET A 305 5.61 -17.90 66.14
N ASN A 306 6.62 -17.03 66.08
CA ASN A 306 7.53 -16.92 64.94
C ASN A 306 8.36 -18.19 64.76
N ARG A 307 8.86 -18.76 65.86
CA ARG A 307 9.55 -20.06 65.84
C ARG A 307 8.62 -21.16 65.33
N ALA A 308 7.40 -21.27 65.86
CA ALA A 308 6.47 -22.29 65.41
C ALA A 308 6.11 -22.16 63.91
N ARG A 309 6.22 -20.96 63.33
CA ARG A 309 6.01 -20.68 61.90
C ARG A 309 7.27 -20.86 61.04
N SER A 310 8.45 -20.97 61.64
CA SER A 310 9.71 -21.07 60.92
C SER A 310 10.06 -22.54 60.63
N SER A 311 10.54 -22.81 59.42
CA SER A 311 11.02 -24.14 59.02
C SER A 311 12.26 -24.62 59.79
N GLU A 312 12.91 -23.74 60.56
CA GLU A 312 14.08 -24.05 61.38
C GLU A 312 13.74 -24.63 62.77
N PHE A 313 12.47 -24.58 63.19
CA PHE A 313 12.01 -24.98 64.51
C PHE A 313 10.85 -25.99 64.42
N PRO A 314 10.48 -26.66 65.53
CA PRO A 314 9.30 -27.52 65.55
C PRO A 314 8.02 -26.77 65.15
N ASP A 315 7.16 -27.42 64.38
CA ASP A 315 5.93 -26.90 63.76
C ASP A 315 4.73 -26.79 64.73
N SER A 316 4.99 -26.75 66.04
CA SER A 316 3.97 -26.67 67.08
C SER A 316 4.46 -25.86 68.28
N ILE A 317 3.53 -25.16 68.95
CA ILE A 317 3.83 -24.36 70.14
C ILE A 317 4.44 -25.23 71.24
N SER A 318 3.85 -26.40 71.48
CA SER A 318 4.40 -27.40 72.40
C SER A 318 5.80 -27.87 71.98
N GLY A 319 6.03 -28.15 70.68
CA GLY A 319 7.34 -28.54 70.16
C GLY A 319 8.41 -27.49 70.39
N VAL A 320 8.09 -26.21 70.17
CA VAL A 320 9.01 -25.07 70.43
C VAL A 320 9.30 -24.95 71.92
N ILE A 321 8.29 -25.04 72.79
CA ILE A 321 8.43 -24.90 74.25
C ILE A 321 9.28 -26.03 74.85
N TYR A 322 9.09 -27.26 74.39
CA TYR A 322 9.83 -28.43 74.89
C TYR A 322 11.15 -28.69 74.16
N GLN A 323 11.56 -27.83 73.22
CA GLN A 323 12.83 -27.98 72.52
C GLN A 323 14.01 -27.91 73.50
N ASN A 324 14.90 -28.91 73.42
CA ASN A 324 15.98 -29.10 74.38
C ASN A 324 16.88 -27.85 74.50
N ARG A 325 17.03 -27.33 75.72
CA ARG A 325 17.88 -26.16 76.09
C ARG A 325 17.43 -24.79 75.56
N GLN A 326 16.22 -24.62 75.05
CA GLN A 326 15.74 -23.30 74.57
C GLN A 326 15.05 -22.45 75.64
N PHE A 327 14.41 -23.08 76.64
CA PHE A 327 13.74 -22.39 77.75
C PHE A 327 14.17 -22.99 79.09
N THR A 328 15.03 -22.26 79.81
CA THR A 328 15.61 -22.63 81.12
C THR A 328 14.59 -23.09 82.20
N PRO A 329 13.36 -22.53 82.25
CA PRO A 329 12.34 -22.88 83.24
C PRO A 329 11.66 -24.25 83.02
N VAL A 330 11.70 -24.80 81.80
CA VAL A 330 11.03 -26.07 81.46
C VAL A 330 11.76 -27.27 82.07
N ALA A 331 13.10 -27.23 82.14
CA ALA A 331 13.92 -28.27 82.76
C ALA A 331 14.04 -28.15 84.30
N SER A 332 13.75 -26.97 84.87
CA SER A 332 13.94 -26.67 86.29
C SER A 332 12.69 -26.88 87.16
N GLY A 333 11.58 -27.35 86.58
CA GLY A 333 10.32 -27.63 87.29
C GLY A 333 9.44 -26.39 87.57
N ARG A 334 9.98 -25.18 87.42
CA ARG A 334 9.23 -23.92 87.59
C ARG A 334 8.07 -23.80 86.60
N PHE A 335 8.29 -24.19 85.34
CA PHE A 335 7.25 -24.20 84.32
C PHE A 335 6.07 -25.10 84.70
N ALA A 336 6.33 -26.31 85.19
CA ALA A 336 5.28 -27.23 85.63
C ALA A 336 4.47 -26.69 86.83
N ILE A 337 5.11 -25.95 87.73
CA ILE A 337 4.45 -25.28 88.85
C ILE A 337 3.53 -24.16 88.36
N VAL A 338 3.98 -23.34 87.41
CA VAL A 338 3.15 -22.25 86.84
C VAL A 338 1.98 -22.82 86.06
N LEU A 339 2.21 -23.88 85.28
CA LEU A 339 1.15 -24.55 84.53
C LEU A 339 0.09 -25.17 85.46
N ALA A 340 0.50 -25.79 86.57
CA ALA A 340 -0.43 -26.39 87.54
C ALA A 340 -1.19 -25.34 88.37
N ARG A 341 -0.58 -24.19 88.70
CA ARG A 341 -1.24 -23.11 89.45
C ARG A 341 -2.10 -22.19 88.57
N GLY A 342 -1.84 -22.19 87.26
CA GLY A 342 -2.33 -21.20 86.31
C GLY A 342 -1.44 -19.95 86.26
N ALA A 343 -1.20 -19.45 85.05
CA ALA A 343 -0.46 -18.21 84.86
C ALA A 343 -1.24 -16.97 85.34
N SER A 344 -0.56 -15.85 85.51
CA SER A 344 -1.18 -14.55 85.82
C SER A 344 -2.09 -14.09 84.68
N SER A 345 -3.14 -13.32 85.01
CA SER A 345 -4.08 -12.78 84.02
C SER A 345 -3.37 -12.02 82.89
N SER A 346 -2.35 -11.22 83.22
CA SER A 346 -1.54 -10.48 82.23
C SER A 346 -0.79 -11.38 81.24
N CYS A 347 -0.37 -12.58 81.67
CA CYS A 347 0.34 -13.52 80.80
C CYS A 347 -0.63 -14.29 79.90
N TYR A 348 -1.85 -14.58 80.37
CA TYR A 348 -2.91 -15.13 79.52
C TYR A 348 -3.34 -14.15 78.44
N GLN A 349 -3.50 -12.87 78.77
CA GLN A 349 -3.83 -11.83 77.79
C GLN A 349 -2.74 -11.71 76.72
N ALA A 350 -1.47 -11.66 77.12
CA ALA A 350 -0.35 -11.62 76.18
C ALA A 350 -0.26 -12.90 75.31
N ALA A 351 -0.56 -14.07 75.87
CA ALA A 351 -0.63 -15.33 75.11
C ALA A 351 -1.75 -15.29 74.07
N ASP A 352 -2.95 -14.82 74.43
CA ASP A 352 -4.08 -14.69 73.49
C ASP A 352 -3.76 -13.74 72.34
N GLU A 353 -3.12 -12.60 72.64
CA GLU A 353 -2.69 -11.64 71.62
C GLU A 353 -1.64 -12.25 70.67
N ALA A 354 -0.63 -12.93 71.21
CA ALA A 354 0.38 -13.60 70.39
C ALA A 354 -0.23 -14.71 69.51
N LEU A 355 -1.13 -15.54 70.05
CA LEU A 355 -1.87 -16.58 69.32
C LEU A 355 -2.72 -15.99 68.19
N SER A 356 -3.31 -14.81 68.41
CA SER A 356 -4.07 -14.07 67.40
C SER A 356 -3.18 -13.44 66.30
N GLY A 357 -1.86 -13.46 66.49
CA GLY A 357 -0.87 -12.97 65.53
C GLY A 357 -0.37 -11.55 65.79
N VAL A 358 -0.63 -10.97 66.96
CA VAL A 358 -0.05 -9.68 67.37
C VAL A 358 1.44 -9.87 67.62
N SER A 359 2.28 -9.07 66.96
CA SER A 359 3.74 -9.05 67.16
C SER A 359 4.24 -7.60 67.20
N ASN A 360 5.04 -7.29 68.21
CA ASN A 360 5.77 -6.03 68.37
C ASN A 360 7.28 -6.20 68.12
N VAL A 361 7.71 -7.39 67.68
CA VAL A 361 9.11 -7.75 67.38
C VAL A 361 9.30 -8.26 65.95
N GLY A 362 8.30 -8.08 65.07
CA GLY A 362 8.37 -8.55 63.68
C GLY A 362 8.59 -10.06 63.61
N ASP A 363 9.59 -10.47 62.82
CA ASP A 363 9.98 -11.87 62.56
C ASP A 363 11.13 -12.36 63.47
N CYS A 364 11.47 -11.64 64.55
CA CYS A 364 12.53 -12.06 65.48
C CYS A 364 12.29 -13.49 66.01
N LEU A 365 13.35 -14.30 66.03
CA LEU A 365 13.31 -15.70 66.43
C LEU A 365 14.01 -15.95 67.76
N PHE A 366 14.75 -14.97 68.30
CA PHE A 366 15.49 -15.12 69.54
C PHE A 366 15.25 -13.94 70.47
N PHE A 367 15.36 -14.19 71.78
CA PHE A 367 15.41 -13.14 72.79
C PHE A 367 16.35 -13.55 73.92
N ARG A 368 16.90 -12.55 74.61
CA ARG A 368 17.75 -12.73 75.80
C ARG A 368 17.81 -11.47 76.64
N THR A 369 18.42 -11.54 77.82
CA THR A 369 18.76 -10.36 78.61
C THR A 369 19.73 -9.45 77.85
N VAL A 370 19.49 -8.14 77.92
CA VAL A 370 20.28 -7.13 77.18
C VAL A 370 21.77 -7.23 77.53
N ILE A 371 22.60 -7.40 76.51
CA ILE A 371 24.06 -7.33 76.59
C ILE A 371 24.59 -6.40 75.47
N PRO A 372 25.72 -5.70 75.67
CA PRO A 372 26.22 -4.73 74.70
C PRO A 372 26.53 -5.31 73.32
N GLU A 373 26.81 -6.61 73.21
CA GLU A 373 27.28 -7.25 71.98
C GLU A 373 26.19 -7.65 70.99
N ILE A 374 24.90 -7.61 71.38
CA ILE A 374 23.79 -8.05 70.51
C ILE A 374 22.86 -6.88 70.18
N GLN A 375 22.69 -6.63 68.88
CA GLN A 375 21.78 -5.62 68.36
C GLN A 375 20.42 -6.23 68.05
N GLY A 376 19.35 -5.54 68.43
CA GLY A 376 17.99 -6.01 68.25
C GLY A 376 16.96 -5.02 68.80
N ILE A 377 15.69 -5.41 68.77
CA ILE A 377 14.60 -4.62 69.35
C ILE A 377 14.67 -4.79 70.88
N ILE A 378 14.75 -3.68 71.63
CA ILE A 378 14.85 -3.73 73.09
C ILE A 378 13.48 -3.39 73.68
N ILE A 379 12.92 -4.34 74.44
CA ILE A 379 11.65 -4.18 75.16
C ILE A 379 11.84 -4.68 76.58
N GLY A 380 11.74 -3.77 77.56
CA GLY A 380 12.04 -4.09 78.96
C GLY A 380 13.50 -4.51 79.16
N GLY A 381 13.70 -5.59 79.92
CA GLY A 381 15.01 -6.20 80.18
C GLY A 381 15.56 -7.10 79.06
N HIS A 382 14.86 -7.22 77.92
CA HIS A 382 15.19 -8.15 76.85
C HIS A 382 15.56 -7.46 75.53
N VAL A 383 16.47 -8.09 74.79
CA VAL A 383 16.78 -7.79 73.38
C VAL A 383 16.26 -8.95 72.51
N PHE A 384 15.53 -8.60 71.45
CA PHE A 384 14.90 -9.51 70.49
C PHE A 384 15.57 -9.37 69.12
N TYR A 385 15.93 -10.50 68.49
CA TYR A 385 16.68 -10.52 67.22
C TYR A 385 16.36 -11.73 66.34
#